data_AF-A0A2N2M4G7-F1
#
_entry.id   AF-A0A2N2M4G7-F1
#
_cell.length_a   1.000
_cell.length_b   1.000
_cell.length_c   1.000
_cell.angle_alpha   90.00
_cell.angle_beta   90.00
_cell.angle_gamma   90.00
#
_symmetry.space_group_name_H-M   'P 1'
#
loop_
_entity.id
_entity.type
_entity.pdbx_description
1 polymer ?
#
loop_
_entity_poly.entity_id
_entity_poly.type
_entity_poly.pdbx_seq_one_letter_code
_entity_poly.pdbx_strand_id
1 'polypeptide(L)'
;MLFFKSEEDLKEFHQSMLRDHERGVKFIESNIEYHKKMAEIYRGSSYPGNRKMVEFHLGHLKKTETDLQEAKEQQKKAVEKYEAIYLTPQEKAVRKGLTVIMGGLCENA
;
A
#
# COMPACT_ATOMS: atom_id res chain seq x y z
N MET A 1 -25.45 7.96 2.87
CA MET A 1 -25.19 7.25 4.14
C MET A 1 -25.01 5.78 3.77
N LEU A 2 -23.83 5.18 3.99
CA LEU A 2 -23.63 3.76 3.76
C LEU A 2 -24.32 2.99 4.90
N PHE A 3 -25.24 2.10 4.56
CA PHE A 3 -25.95 1.27 5.54
C PHE A 3 -25.31 -0.12 5.54
N PHE A 4 -24.58 -0.44 6.60
CA PHE A 4 -24.06 -1.78 6.86
C PHE A 4 -25.10 -2.55 7.67
N LYS A 5 -25.39 -3.80 7.29
CA LYS A 5 -26.42 -4.62 7.96
C LYS A 5 -25.84 -5.39 9.15
N SER A 6 -24.51 -5.50 9.24
CA SER A 6 -23.80 -6.15 10.33
C SER A 6 -22.41 -5.54 10.56
N GLU A 7 -21.79 -5.84 11.71
CA GLU A 7 -20.37 -5.50 11.96
C GLU A 7 -19.42 -6.23 11.00
N GLU A 8 -19.80 -7.45 10.56
CA GLU A 8 -19.02 -8.22 9.59
C GLU A 8 -19.02 -7.53 8.21
N ASP A 9 -20.15 -6.96 7.78
CA ASP A 9 -20.25 -6.18 6.54
C ASP A 9 -19.33 -4.96 6.58
N LEU A 10 -19.26 -4.28 7.72
CA LEU A 10 -18.39 -3.12 7.93
C LEU A 10 -16.91 -3.54 7.90
N LYS A 11 -16.59 -4.68 8.51
CA LYS A 11 -15.24 -5.26 8.51
C LYS A 11 -14.81 -5.66 7.11
N GLU A 12 -15.68 -6.31 6.34
CA GLU A 12 -15.42 -6.69 4.95
C GLU A 12 -15.22 -5.44 4.07
N PHE A 13 -16.02 -4.40 4.27
CA PHE A 13 -15.84 -3.12 3.60
C PHE A 13 -14.47 -2.51 3.88
N HIS A 14 -14.06 -2.44 5.15
CA HIS A 14 -12.73 -1.93 5.49
C HIS A 14 -11.59 -2.81 4.93
N GLN A 15 -11.76 -4.13 4.89
CA GLN A 15 -10.80 -5.01 4.20
C GLN A 15 -10.74 -4.73 2.70
N SER A 16 -11.87 -4.43 2.05
CA SER A 16 -11.90 -4.05 0.65
C SER A 16 -11.11 -2.78 0.40
N MET A 17 -11.29 -1.76 1.25
CA MET A 17 -10.52 -0.53 1.18
C MET A 17 -9.01 -0.78 1.29
N LEU A 18 -8.57 -1.68 2.19
CA LEU A 18 -7.16 -2.08 2.28
C LEU A 18 -6.64 -2.70 0.98
N ARG A 19 -7.42 -3.59 0.36
CA ARG A 19 -7.07 -4.21 -0.93
C ARG A 19 -6.97 -3.17 -2.03
N ASP A 20 -7.85 -2.16 -2.03
CA ASP A 20 -7.82 -1.09 -3.02
C ASP A 20 -6.60 -0.17 -2.83
N HIS A 21 -6.20 0.14 -1.59
CA HIS A 21 -4.93 0.82 -1.34
C HIS A 21 -3.72 0.01 -1.84
N GLU A 22 -3.69 -1.30 -1.58
CA GLU A 22 -2.62 -2.18 -2.06
C GLU A 22 -2.56 -2.22 -3.59
N ARG A 23 -3.72 -2.33 -4.26
CA ARG A 23 -3.83 -2.27 -5.71
C ARG A 23 -3.34 -0.92 -6.26
N GLY A 24 -3.69 0.18 -5.59
CA GLY A 24 -3.21 1.52 -5.93
C GLY A 24 -1.70 1.62 -5.90
N VAL A 25 -1.06 1.13 -4.83
CA VAL A 25 0.41 1.09 -4.71
C VAL A 25 1.03 0.27 -5.85
N LYS A 26 0.54 -0.95 -6.10
CA LYS A 26 1.04 -1.83 -7.18
C LYS A 26 0.87 -1.20 -8.57
N PHE A 27 -0.22 -0.49 -8.80
CA PHE A 27 -0.46 0.23 -10.06
C PHE A 27 0.55 1.35 -10.26
N ILE A 28 0.82 2.15 -9.24
CA ILE A 28 1.80 3.25 -9.29
C ILE A 28 3.21 2.68 -9.51
N GLU A 29 3.59 1.60 -8.81
CA GLU A 29 4.87 0.90 -9.04
C GLU A 29 5.02 0.42 -10.49
N SER A 30 3.96 -0.14 -11.06
CA SER A 30 3.95 -0.55 -12.48
C SER A 30 4.10 0.64 -13.42
N ASN A 31 3.53 1.79 -13.08
CA ASN A 31 3.66 3.03 -13.86
C ASN A 31 5.10 3.58 -13.83
N ILE A 32 5.77 3.54 -12.68
CA ILE A 32 7.19 3.89 -12.53
C ILE A 32 8.04 3.02 -13.46
N GLU A 33 7.84 1.70 -13.43
CA GLU A 33 8.59 0.78 -14.28
C GLU A 33 8.34 1.02 -15.78
N TYR A 34 7.10 1.36 -16.15
CA TYR A 34 6.79 1.78 -17.52
C TYR A 34 7.58 3.03 -17.94
N HIS A 35 7.56 4.09 -17.12
CA HIS A 35 8.26 5.34 -17.45
C HIS A 35 9.78 5.16 -17.50
N LYS A 36 10.37 4.34 -16.62
CA LYS A 36 11.79 3.97 -16.69
C LYS A 36 12.13 3.29 -18.00
N LYS A 37 11.37 2.26 -18.40
CA LYS A 37 11.58 1.52 -19.65
C LYS A 37 11.46 2.42 -20.88
N MET A 38 10.45 3.28 -20.91
CA MET A 38 10.27 4.20 -22.04
C MET A 38 11.40 5.22 -22.14
N ALA A 39 11.86 5.77 -21.01
CA ALA A 39 13.01 6.67 -21.01
C ALA A 39 14.29 5.98 -21.52
N GLU A 40 14.50 4.70 -21.19
CA GLU A 40 15.62 3.91 -21.69
C GLU A 40 15.54 3.66 -23.21
N ILE A 41 14.37 3.23 -23.70
CA ILE A 41 14.13 3.00 -25.14
C ILE A 41 14.42 4.28 -25.94
N TYR A 42 13.90 5.43 -25.50
CA TYR A 42 14.11 6.69 -26.20
C TYR A 42 15.56 7.19 -26.09
N ARG A 43 16.27 6.88 -25.00
CA ARG A 43 17.69 7.22 -24.83
C ARG A 43 18.59 6.42 -25.80
N GLY A 44 18.22 5.19 -26.12
CA GLY A 44 18.95 4.34 -27.08
C GLY A 44 18.79 4.77 -28.54
N SER A 45 17.90 5.71 -28.84
CA SER A 45 17.62 6.18 -30.19
C SER A 45 18.42 7.43 -30.57
N SER A 46 18.91 7.47 -31.82
CA SER A 46 19.59 8.63 -32.41
C SER A 46 18.63 9.72 -32.93
N TYR A 47 17.32 9.46 -32.99
CA TYR A 47 16.33 10.45 -33.45
C TYR A 47 16.25 11.67 -32.50
N PRO A 48 16.48 12.91 -32.96
CA PRO A 48 16.52 14.10 -32.10
C PRO A 48 15.23 14.36 -31.31
N GLY A 49 14.06 14.01 -31.85
CA GLY A 49 12.78 14.16 -31.15
C GLY A 49 12.66 13.28 -29.91
N ASN A 50 13.45 12.21 -29.80
CA ASN A 50 13.39 11.29 -28.67
C ASN A 50 14.04 11.86 -27.41
N ARG A 51 14.90 12.88 -27.52
CA ARG A 51 15.40 13.60 -26.34
C ARG A 51 14.28 14.22 -25.51
N LYS A 52 13.28 14.83 -26.18
CA LYS A 52 12.09 15.39 -25.51
C LYS A 52 11.25 14.29 -24.86
N MET A 53 11.18 13.11 -25.47
CA MET A 53 10.48 11.96 -24.88
C MET A 53 11.19 11.44 -23.63
N VAL A 54 12.53 11.38 -23.62
CA VAL A 54 13.29 11.04 -22.41
C VAL A 54 12.96 12.03 -21.29
N GLU A 55 13.02 13.33 -21.55
CA GLU A 55 12.71 14.37 -20.56
C GLU A 55 11.27 14.26 -20.06
N PHE A 56 10.30 14.00 -20.97
CA PHE A 56 8.91 13.75 -20.62
C PHE A 56 8.75 12.56 -19.66
N HIS A 57 9.33 11.40 -20.00
CA HIS A 57 9.20 10.20 -19.15
C HIS A 57 9.93 10.36 -17.81
N LEU A 58 11.08 11.04 -17.76
CA LEU A 58 11.78 11.35 -16.51
C LEU A 58 10.99 12.34 -15.62
N GLY A 59 10.34 13.33 -16.22
CA GLY A 59 9.46 14.26 -15.50
C GLY A 59 8.27 13.55 -14.87
N HIS A 60 7.62 12.67 -15.64
CA HIS A 60 6.55 11.81 -15.11
C HIS A 60 7.04 10.87 -14.02
N LEU A 61 8.20 10.22 -14.21
CA LEU A 61 8.79 9.33 -13.22
C LEU A 61 8.94 10.00 -11.85
N LYS A 62 9.51 11.22 -11.81
CA LYS A 62 9.69 11.98 -10.56
C LYS A 62 8.36 12.24 -9.85
N LYS A 63 7.32 12.60 -10.62
CA LYS A 63 5.98 12.82 -10.06
C LYS A 63 5.41 11.51 -9.50
N THR A 64 5.42 10.44 -10.30
CA THR A 64 4.90 9.13 -9.91
C THR A 64 5.63 8.54 -8.69
N GLU A 65 6.93 8.78 -8.53
CA GLU A 65 7.67 8.40 -7.32
C GLU A 65 7.18 9.14 -6.07
N THR A 66 6.78 10.41 -6.20
CA THR A 66 6.17 11.17 -5.11
C THR A 66 4.80 10.60 -4.76
N ASP A 67 3.97 10.35 -5.79
CA ASP A 67 2.64 9.73 -5.64
C ASP A 67 2.74 8.35 -4.98
N LEU A 68 3.79 7.57 -5.27
CA LEU A 68 4.04 6.28 -4.65
C LEU A 68 4.30 6.41 -3.15
N GLN A 69 5.10 7.39 -2.74
CA GLN A 69 5.41 7.60 -1.33
C GLN A 69 4.14 7.97 -0.56
N GLU A 70 3.30 8.84 -1.13
CA GLU A 70 2.02 9.22 -0.55
C GLU A 70 1.06 8.02 -0.46
N ALA A 71 0.96 7.22 -1.53
CA ALA A 71 0.11 6.04 -1.55
C ALA A 71 0.55 4.99 -0.52
N LYS A 72 1.86 4.77 -0.34
CA LYS A 72 2.41 3.87 0.69
C LYS A 72 2.09 4.35 2.10
N GLU A 73 2.20 5.65 2.35
CA GLU A 73 1.84 6.23 3.65
C GLU A 73 0.34 6.11 3.94
N GLN A 74 -0.51 6.34 2.92
CA GLN A 74 -1.96 6.13 3.05
C GLN A 74 -2.31 4.66 3.32
N GLN A 75 -1.68 3.72 2.60
CA GLN A 75 -1.87 2.29 2.83
C GLN A 75 -1.48 1.91 4.25
N LYS A 76 -0.32 2.39 4.73
CA LYS A 76 0.13 2.15 6.11
C LYS A 76 -0.88 2.66 7.14
N LYS A 77 -1.34 3.90 7.00
CA LYS A 77 -2.37 4.49 7.88
C LYS A 77 -3.68 3.71 7.84
N ALA A 78 -4.10 3.24 6.66
CA ALA A 78 -5.30 2.44 6.51
C ALA A 78 -5.16 1.10 7.25
N VAL A 79 -4.00 0.43 7.13
CA VAL A 79 -3.69 -0.80 7.89
C VAL A 79 -3.74 -0.51 9.39
N GLU A 80 -3.01 0.49 9.89
CA GLU A 80 -2.99 0.84 11.32
C GLU A 80 -4.40 1.09 11.87
N LYS A 81 -5.24 1.81 11.11
CA LYS A 81 -6.64 2.06 11.47
C LYS A 81 -7.47 0.78 11.50
N TYR A 82 -7.32 -0.08 10.50
CA TYR A 82 -8.00 -1.38 10.48
C TYR A 82 -7.60 -2.23 11.69
N GLU A 83 -6.30 -2.30 12.00
CA GLU A 83 -5.82 -3.04 13.16
C GLU A 83 -6.33 -2.44 14.48
N ALA A 84 -6.37 -1.11 14.59
CA ALA A 84 -6.91 -0.43 15.77
C ALA A 84 -8.37 -0.86 16.07
N ILE A 85 -9.18 -1.03 15.03
CA ILE A 85 -10.61 -1.36 15.15
C ILE A 85 -10.84 -2.85 15.37
N TYR A 86 -10.14 -3.71 14.63
CA TYR A 86 -10.53 -5.13 14.52
C TYR A 86 -9.61 -6.13 15.18
N LEU A 87 -8.40 -5.72 15.60
CA LEU A 87 -7.43 -6.63 16.20
C LEU A 87 -7.24 -6.32 17.69
N THR A 88 -7.33 -7.39 18.49
CA THR A 88 -6.97 -7.37 19.92
C THR A 88 -5.48 -7.06 20.10
N PRO A 89 -5.06 -6.57 21.28
CA PRO A 89 -3.64 -6.38 21.59
C PRO A 89 -2.79 -7.64 21.37
N GLN A 90 -3.35 -8.82 21.67
CA GLN A 90 -2.69 -10.12 21.48
C GLN A 90 -2.49 -10.43 20.00
N GLU A 91 -3.52 -10.26 19.17
CA GLU A 91 -3.41 -10.50 17.72
C GLU A 91 -2.46 -9.49 17.05
N LYS A 92 -2.44 -8.23 17.51
CA LYS A 92 -1.45 -7.22 17.08
C LYS A 92 -0.03 -7.65 17.42
N ALA A 93 0.19 -8.18 18.62
CA ALA A 93 1.50 -8.65 19.06
C ALA A 93 1.99 -9.83 18.22
N VAL A 94 1.12 -10.83 17.97
CA VAL A 94 1.43 -11.98 17.11
C VAL A 94 1.77 -11.52 15.69
N ARG A 95 1.01 -10.57 15.11
CA ARG A 95 1.31 -10.02 13.77
C ARG A 95 2.66 -9.32 13.68
N LYS A 96 3.12 -8.70 14.78
CA LYS A 96 4.45 -8.09 14.89
C LYS A 96 5.56 -9.11 15.15
N GLY A 97 5.25 -10.41 15.13
CA GLY A 97 6.20 -11.48 15.41
C GLY A 97 6.54 -11.62 16.89
N LEU A 98 5.74 -11.04 17.79
CA LEU A 98 5.94 -11.17 19.23
C LEU A 98 5.23 -12.45 19.72
N THR A 99 5.96 -13.29 20.44
CA THR A 99 5.39 -14.45 21.13
C THR A 99 4.56 -13.96 22.31
N VAL A 100 3.24 -14.16 22.27
CA VAL A 100 2.35 -13.88 23.41
C VAL A 100 2.33 -15.11 24.31
N ILE A 101 3.00 -15.04 25.45
CA ILE A 101 2.86 -16.06 26.50
C ILE A 101 1.55 -15.75 27.22
N MET A 102 0.51 -16.55 26.95
CA MET A 102 -0.72 -16.52 27.74
C MET A 102 -0.38 -17.11 29.11
N GLY A 103 0.01 -16.26 30.06
CA GLY A 103 0.19 -16.65 31.44
C GLY A 103 -1.12 -17.21 31.95
N GLY A 104 -1.16 -18.54 32.11
CA GLY A 104 -2.27 -19.24 32.72
C GLY A 104 -2.50 -18.69 34.12
N LEU A 105 -3.78 -18.46 34.44
CA LEU A 105 -4.26 -18.45 35.81
C LEU A 105 -3.79 -19.77 36.44
N CYS A 106 -2.72 -19.73 37.24
CA CYS A 106 -2.59 -20.69 38.31
C CYS A 106 -3.66 -20.31 39.32
N GLU A 107 -4.78 -21.01 39.24
CA GLU A 107 -5.73 -21.10 40.35
C GLU A 107 -4.97 -21.58 41.59
N ASN A 108 -5.20 -20.88 42.70
CA ASN A 108 -4.66 -21.24 44.01
C ASN A 108 -5.00 -22.70 44.34
N ALA A 109 -3.98 -23.50 44.65
CA ALA A 109 -4.10 -24.77 45.37
C ALA A 109 -3.08 -24.79 46.50
#